data_AF-A0A975PKM7-F1
#
_entry.id   AF-A0A975PKM7-F1
#
_cell.length_a   1.000
_cell.length_b   1.000
_cell.length_c   1.000
_cell.angle_alpha   90.00
_cell.angle_beta   90.00
_cell.angle_gamma   90.00
#
_symmetry.space_group_name_H-M   'P 1'
#
loop_
_entity.id
_entity.type
_entity.pdbx_description
1 polymer ?
#
loop_
_entity_poly.entity_id
_entity_poly.type
_entity_poly.pdbx_seq_one_letter_code
_entity_poly.pdbx_strand_id
1 'polypeptide(L)'
;MSDMQLENISFEEFMGIKYHRGGVLVNLPQRKLTDEEIEDIWDHLGDIPIDEDECLDDNYFIWTKGSDKYEDVWRWFDSNHSKGVAYLVNDYKGKN
;
A
#
# COMPACT_ATOMS: atom_id res chain seq x y z
N MET A 1 -27.02 -12.72 -12.22
CA MET A 1 -27.69 -11.91 -11.17
C MET A 1 -27.12 -12.32 -9.83
N SER A 2 -26.87 -11.33 -8.96
CA SER A 2 -25.95 -11.27 -7.80
C SER A 2 -24.48 -11.20 -8.24
N ASP A 3 -23.95 -10.04 -8.64
CA ASP A 3 -23.85 -8.81 -7.84
C ASP A 3 -23.39 -9.12 -6.41
N MET A 4 -22.16 -9.66 -6.31
CA MET A 4 -21.40 -9.66 -5.06
C MET A 4 -20.88 -8.25 -4.87
N GLN A 5 -21.74 -7.43 -4.26
CA GLN A 5 -21.37 -6.15 -3.70
C GLN A 5 -20.14 -6.38 -2.79
N LEU A 6 -18.97 -6.00 -3.30
CA LEU A 6 -17.75 -5.78 -2.51
C LEU A 6 -17.99 -4.51 -1.69
N GLU A 7 -18.97 -4.56 -0.79
CA GLU A 7 -19.23 -3.46 0.13
C GLU A 7 -18.09 -3.43 1.17
N ASN A 8 -17.18 -2.49 0.93
CA ASN A 8 -16.41 -1.76 1.93
C ASN A 8 -15.63 -2.64 2.90
N ILE A 9 -14.56 -3.23 2.38
CA ILE A 9 -13.42 -3.63 3.19
C ILE A 9 -12.67 -2.35 3.58
N SER A 10 -12.53 -2.09 4.87
CA SER A 10 -11.74 -0.96 5.36
C SER A 10 -10.28 -1.13 4.91
N PHE A 11 -9.64 -0.06 4.43
CA PHE A 11 -8.22 -0.07 4.04
C PHE A 11 -7.31 -0.64 5.15
N GLU A 12 -7.67 -0.40 6.41
CA GLU A 12 -6.99 -0.95 7.61
C GLU A 12 -7.10 -2.48 7.73
N GLU A 13 -8.24 -3.05 7.33
CA GLU A 13 -8.44 -4.51 7.30
C GLU A 13 -7.64 -5.14 6.13
N PHE A 14 -7.50 -4.41 5.03
CA PHE A 14 -6.72 -4.82 3.85
C PHE A 14 -5.20 -4.77 4.10
N MET A 15 -4.73 -3.80 4.90
CA MET A 15 -3.31 -3.46 5.04
C MET A 15 -2.60 -4.05 6.27
N GLY A 16 -3.32 -4.66 7.23
CA GLY A 16 -2.62 -5.44 8.26
C GLY A 16 -3.16 -5.44 9.68
N ILE A 17 -4.43 -5.13 9.95
CA ILE A 17 -5.03 -5.46 11.25
C ILE A 17 -6.18 -6.46 11.06
N LYS A 18 -5.79 -7.74 10.89
CA LYS A 18 -6.58 -8.97 11.03
C LYS A 18 -7.89 -9.06 10.22
N TYR A 19 -7.81 -9.76 9.09
CA TYR A 19 -8.99 -10.39 8.50
C TYR A 19 -9.41 -11.64 9.30
N HIS A 20 -10.57 -11.59 9.96
CA HIS A 20 -11.24 -12.77 10.52
C HIS A 20 -12.52 -13.08 9.74
N ARG A 21 -12.40 -13.89 8.68
CA ARG A 21 -13.54 -14.62 8.13
C ARG A 21 -13.41 -16.10 8.51
N GLY A 22 -14.06 -16.50 9.60
CA GLY A 22 -14.10 -17.90 10.03
C GLY A 22 -12.79 -18.45 10.64
N GLY A 23 -11.88 -17.61 11.12
CA GLY A 23 -10.70 -18.05 11.89
C GLY A 23 -9.53 -18.62 11.09
N VAL A 24 -9.52 -18.49 9.76
CA VAL A 24 -8.40 -18.93 8.91
C VAL A 24 -7.64 -17.71 8.39
N LEU A 25 -6.33 -17.67 8.65
CA LEU A 25 -5.42 -16.71 8.01
C LEU A 25 -5.34 -17.08 6.53
N VAL A 26 -6.02 -16.32 5.68
CA VAL A 26 -5.90 -16.47 4.23
C VAL A 26 -4.66 -15.69 3.81
N ASN A 27 -3.65 -16.41 3.33
CA ASN A 27 -2.50 -15.82 2.66
C ASN A 27 -3.04 -15.10 1.42
N LEU A 28 -3.03 -13.75 1.33
CA LEU A 28 -3.63 -13.00 0.22
C LEU A 28 -2.89 -13.34 -1.09
N PRO A 29 -3.48 -14.11 -2.02
CA PRO A 29 -2.81 -14.43 -3.27
C PRO A 29 -3.44 -13.64 -4.45
N GLN A 30 -2.59 -13.06 -5.29
CA GLN A 30 -2.82 -13.03 -6.76
C GLN A 30 -3.81 -11.98 -7.34
N ARG A 31 -3.98 -10.79 -6.76
CA ARG A 31 -4.58 -9.64 -7.49
C ARG A 31 -3.61 -8.48 -7.54
N LYS A 32 -3.34 -7.95 -8.74
CA LYS A 32 -2.68 -6.65 -8.89
C LYS A 32 -3.55 -5.58 -8.23
N LEU A 33 -2.93 -4.76 -7.39
CA LEU A 33 -3.59 -3.59 -6.82
C LEU A 33 -4.02 -2.65 -7.95
N THR A 34 -5.14 -1.98 -7.73
CA THR A 34 -5.58 -0.87 -8.57
C THR A 34 -4.72 0.35 -8.28
N ASP A 35 -4.66 1.28 -9.23
CA ASP A 35 -3.97 2.56 -9.01
C ASP A 35 -4.54 3.29 -7.78
N GLU A 36 -5.86 3.23 -7.56
CA GLU A 36 -6.51 3.84 -6.40
C GLU A 36 -6.07 3.23 -5.06
N GLU A 37 -5.91 1.91 -4.98
CA GLU A 37 -5.38 1.24 -3.80
C GLU A 37 -3.90 1.56 -3.58
N ILE A 38 -3.12 1.70 -4.66
CA ILE A 38 -1.70 2.08 -4.57
C ILE A 38 -1.57 3.53 -4.12
N GLU A 39 -2.42 4.42 -4.60
CA GLU A 39 -2.52 5.81 -4.15
C GLU A 39 -2.83 5.89 -2.64
N ASP A 40 -3.71 5.04 -2.11
CA ASP A 40 -3.98 4.97 -0.67
C ASP A 40 -2.75 4.49 0.13
N ILE A 41 -1.96 3.56 -0.42
CA ILE A 41 -0.68 3.14 0.19
C ILE A 41 0.33 4.29 0.15
N TRP A 42 0.35 5.06 -0.93
CA TRP A 42 1.22 6.23 -1.05
C TRP A 42 0.86 7.33 -0.03
N ASP A 43 -0.43 7.60 0.16
CA ASP A 43 -0.89 8.60 1.14
C ASP A 43 -0.46 8.22 2.57
N HIS A 44 -0.67 6.97 2.99
CA HIS A 44 -0.26 6.52 4.33
C HIS A 44 1.26 6.39 4.49
N LEU A 45 2.01 6.14 3.41
CA LEU A 45 3.47 6.14 3.46
C LEU A 45 4.00 7.51 3.92
N GLY A 46 3.30 8.60 3.60
CA GLY A 46 3.65 9.96 4.06
C GLY A 46 3.61 10.13 5.58
N ASP A 47 2.85 9.29 6.29
CA ASP A 47 2.74 9.29 7.75
C ASP A 47 3.76 8.37 8.43
N ILE A 48 4.51 7.56 7.67
CA ILE A 48 5.51 6.65 8.23
C ILE A 48 6.82 7.39 8.48
N PRO A 49 7.38 7.31 9.70
CA PRO A 49 8.66 7.94 10.02
C PRO A 49 9.78 7.34 9.17
N ILE A 50 10.68 8.22 8.72
CA ILE A 50 11.87 7.88 7.94
C ILE A 50 13.09 8.28 8.79
N ASP A 51 14.11 7.43 8.80
CA ASP A 51 15.36 7.70 9.51
C ASP A 51 16.32 8.62 8.72
N GLU A 52 17.49 8.89 9.29
CA GLU A 52 18.51 9.76 8.68
C GLU A 52 19.13 9.16 7.40
N ASP A 53 19.04 7.85 7.24
CA ASP A 53 19.56 7.09 6.09
C ASP A 53 18.47 6.90 5.00
N GLU A 54 17.38 7.67 5.08
CA GLU A 54 16.25 7.61 4.15
C GLU A 54 15.58 6.23 4.09
N CYS A 55 15.64 5.47 5.18
CA CYS A 55 15.00 4.17 5.34
C CYS A 55 13.76 4.28 6.22
N LEU A 56 12.82 3.33 6.08
CA LEU A 56 11.62 3.29 6.93
C LEU A 56 12.01 3.00 8.39
N ASP A 57 11.56 3.83 9.33
CA ASP A 57 11.81 3.64 10.77
C ASP A 57 10.77 2.71 11.44
N ASP A 58 9.73 2.31 10.70
CA ASP A 58 8.73 1.32 11.12
C ASP A 58 8.36 0.34 9.98
N ASN A 59 7.71 -0.77 10.32
CA ASN A 59 7.18 -1.70 9.34
C ASN A 59 5.94 -1.11 8.67
N TYR A 60 5.86 -1.24 7.35
CA TYR A 60 4.73 -0.70 6.59
C TYR A 60 4.40 -1.57 5.38
N PHE A 61 3.14 -1.95 5.22
CA PHE A 61 2.63 -2.76 4.11
C PHE A 61 3.39 -4.08 3.90
N ILE A 62 4.35 -4.12 2.97
CA ILE A 62 5.22 -5.26 2.66
C ILE A 62 6.68 -5.03 3.04
N TRP A 63 7.02 -3.80 3.43
CA TRP A 63 8.36 -3.37 3.78
C TRP A 63 8.56 -3.44 5.29
N THR A 64 9.78 -3.77 5.68
CA THR A 64 10.17 -3.81 7.08
C THR A 64 10.94 -2.54 7.44
N LYS A 65 11.03 -2.26 8.74
CA LYS A 65 11.96 -1.25 9.26
C LYS A 65 13.37 -1.47 8.66
N GLY A 66 13.97 -0.41 8.14
CA GLY A 66 15.26 -0.40 7.45
C GLY A 66 15.18 -0.65 5.94
N SER A 67 13.99 -0.74 5.34
CA SER A 67 13.84 -0.76 3.88
C SER A 67 14.13 0.61 3.28
N ASP A 68 14.85 0.62 2.16
CA ASP A 68 15.28 1.83 1.46
C ASP A 68 14.08 2.48 0.73
N LYS A 69 13.83 3.76 1.01
CA LYS A 69 12.71 4.48 0.41
C LYS A 69 12.79 4.54 -1.13
N TYR A 70 13.98 4.68 -1.71
CA TYR A 70 14.14 4.84 -3.16
C TYR A 70 14.23 3.50 -3.87
N GLU A 71 15.05 2.59 -3.36
CA GLU A 71 15.36 1.33 -4.04
C GLU A 71 14.29 0.26 -3.79
N ASP A 72 13.69 0.21 -2.59
CA ASP A 72 12.67 -0.78 -2.25
C ASP A 72 11.26 -0.21 -2.42
N VAL A 73 10.99 0.93 -1.80
CA VAL A 73 9.63 1.50 -1.73
C VAL A 73 9.25 2.12 -3.08
N TRP A 74 9.98 3.13 -3.56
CA TRP A 74 9.64 3.83 -4.80
C TRP A 74 9.67 2.93 -6.02
N ARG A 75 10.65 2.01 -6.10
CA ARG A 75 10.75 1.05 -7.20
C ARG A 75 9.52 0.14 -7.28
N TRP A 76 8.94 -0.23 -6.14
CA TRP A 76 7.71 -1.00 -6.11
C TRP A 76 6.53 -0.18 -6.62
N PHE A 77 6.40 1.09 -6.22
CA PHE A 77 5.36 1.99 -6.76
C PHE A 77 5.50 2.15 -8.27
N ASP A 78 6.74 2.34 -8.76
CA ASP A 78 7.00 2.46 -10.20
C ASP A 78 6.59 1.23 -11.00
N SER A 79 6.77 0.04 -10.41
CA SER A 79 6.45 -1.23 -11.06
C SER A 79 4.97 -1.62 -10.96
N ASN A 80 4.25 -1.12 -9.95
CA ASN A 80 2.88 -1.53 -9.66
C ASN A 80 1.83 -0.49 -10.08
N HIS A 81 2.16 0.80 -10.08
CA HIS A 81 1.25 1.87 -10.50
C HIS A 81 1.29 2.05 -12.02
N SER A 82 0.15 2.22 -12.68
CA SER A 82 0.09 2.29 -14.15
C SER A 82 0.88 3.46 -14.76
N LYS A 83 1.05 4.55 -13.99
CA LYS A 83 1.81 5.76 -14.37
C LYS A 83 3.17 5.86 -13.67
N GLY A 84 3.53 4.83 -12.91
CA GLY A 84 4.75 4.77 -12.11
C GLY A 84 4.79 5.77 -10.94
N VAL A 85 5.93 5.80 -10.26
CA VAL A 85 6.15 6.62 -9.05
C VAL A 85 6.27 8.11 -9.39
N ALA A 86 6.73 8.43 -10.60
CA ALA A 86 6.85 9.82 -11.06
C ALA A 86 5.51 10.57 -11.04
N TYR A 87 4.41 9.89 -11.33
CA TYR A 87 3.07 10.46 -11.23
C TYR A 87 2.69 10.76 -9.77
N LEU A 88 2.97 9.83 -8.86
CA LEU A 88 2.68 9.98 -7.42
C LEU A 88 3.45 11.15 -6.79
N VAL A 89 4.68 11.41 -7.26
CA VAL A 89 5.51 12.51 -6.76
C VAL A 89 5.14 13.86 -7.37
N ASN A 90 4.82 13.94 -8.67
CA ASN A 90 4.70 15.22 -9.38
C ASN A 90 3.26 15.69 -9.61
N ASP A 91 2.33 14.75 -9.85
CA ASP A 91 1.01 15.07 -10.37
C ASP A 91 -0.13 14.67 -9.42
N TYR A 92 0.09 13.65 -8.59
CA TYR A 92 -0.87 13.18 -7.61
C TYR A 92 -1.01 14.19 -6.46
N LYS A 93 -2.25 14.46 -6.04
CA LYS A 93 -2.57 15.52 -5.06
C LYS A 93 -3.08 15.01 -3.71
N GLY A 94 -3.00 13.71 -3.48
CA GLY A 94 -3.54 13.07 -2.28
C GLY A 94 -5.06 13.11 -2.21
N LYS A 95 -5.67 12.18 -1.48
CA LYS A 95 -7.08 12.26 -1.10
C LYS A 95 -7.19 13.12 0.18
N ASN A 96 -7.33 14.44 0.01
CA ASN A 96 -7.60 15.38 1.12
C ASN A 96 -8.93 15.09 1.83
#